data_AF-A0A1U9MC86-F1
#
_entry.id   AF-A0A1U9MC86-F1
#
_cell.length_a   1.000
_cell.length_b   1.000
_cell.length_c   1.000
_cell.angle_alpha   90.00
_cell.angle_beta   90.00
_cell.angle_gamma   90.00
#
_symmetry.space_group_name_H-M   'P 1'
#
loop_
_entity.id
_entity.type
_entity.pdbx_description
1 polymer ?
#
loop_
_entity_poly.entity_id
_entity_poly.type
_entity_poly.pdbx_seq_one_letter_code
_entity_poly.pdbx_strand_id
1 'polypeptide(L)'
;MSHIITTAVSNLGTVMQRHRTVIQTIQWCVVAIYLFLLIVPSFLPLPPRQEHILGNLVLFAQFVFWGIWWPFVILSMLFIGRIWCGVFCPEGALAEYTSRTVGRNKTIPRWLKWRGWPTVAFILTTLYGQLISVYDYAEAALLILGGSTLAAMVIGFFFGKGTRVWCRYLCPVNGVFNLLSRLAPISFKTDQEKWAHYCGARQENPNCPPMINIHQLHGVNACHMCARCAGFRDAVALKPRSVMEEVVVYGEDKNANPWETRLLLFGMIGVAIGAFTWTVSPWFVTFKQAIAEWLVDHNIFWPLDPTAPWWILTNHPANNDSFNWVDGFCVASYILGSGVLFGTFLTLMLWAIASLMRSSTLYHHLAQAFLPLAAAGLFLGLTATTVKLLMYDGVTFWWLPYARAFILALTSLWSLYLAARILQRTPASLIRKLVSFALFALCCVPIVYAWWLMFWGW
;
A
#
# COMPACT_ATOMS: atom_id res chain seq x y z
N MET A 1 17.53 24.17 18.27
CA MET A 1 17.41 22.75 17.85
C MET A 1 16.64 22.58 16.53
N SER A 2 15.49 23.24 16.32
CA SER A 2 14.69 23.14 15.09
C SER A 2 15.42 23.60 13.81
N HIS A 3 16.22 24.66 13.89
CA HIS A 3 16.95 25.19 12.72
C HIS A 3 18.06 24.24 12.26
N ILE A 4 18.79 23.59 13.18
CA ILE A 4 19.86 22.63 12.86
C ILE A 4 19.27 21.40 12.15
N ILE A 5 18.16 20.86 12.66
CA ILE A 5 17.46 19.72 12.04
C ILE A 5 16.97 20.10 10.64
N THR A 6 16.43 21.30 10.47
CA THR A 6 15.92 21.77 9.17
C THR A 6 17.05 21.92 8.15
N THR A 7 18.19 22.49 8.54
CA THR A 7 19.37 22.59 7.67
C THR A 7 19.94 21.22 7.31
N ALA A 8 20.07 20.30 8.27
CA ALA A 8 20.57 18.95 8.03
C ALA A 8 19.68 18.16 7.06
N VAL A 9 18.36 18.22 7.25
CA VAL A 9 17.37 17.56 6.38
C VAL A 9 17.37 18.19 4.98
N SER A 10 17.46 19.51 4.87
CA SER A 10 17.58 20.18 3.57
C SER A 10 18.85 19.77 2.82
N ASN A 11 19.98 19.69 3.54
CA ASN A 11 21.26 19.24 2.99
C ASN A 11 21.20 17.78 2.54
N LEU A 12 20.49 16.91 3.25
CA LEU A 12 20.29 15.54 2.79
C LEU A 12 19.62 15.49 1.41
N GLY A 13 18.60 16.33 1.19
CA GLY A 13 17.93 16.43 -0.12
C GLY A 13 18.87 16.86 -1.25
N THR A 14 19.76 17.83 -1.00
CA THR A 14 20.74 18.30 -2.01
C THR A 14 21.88 17.30 -2.21
N VAL A 15 22.33 16.61 -1.16
CA VAL A 15 23.30 15.51 -1.25
C VAL A 15 22.75 14.38 -2.12
N MET A 16 21.50 13.98 -1.91
CA MET A 16 20.84 12.98 -2.76
C MET A 16 20.79 13.42 -4.24
N GLN A 17 20.55 14.71 -4.49
CA GLN A 17 20.53 15.27 -5.85
C GLN A 17 21.92 15.26 -6.51
N ARG A 18 22.97 15.60 -5.76
CA ARG A 18 24.36 15.61 -6.24
C ARG A 18 24.90 14.20 -6.49
N HIS A 19 24.60 13.25 -5.60
CA HIS A 19 25.01 11.85 -5.71
C HIS A 19 23.99 10.99 -6.46
N ARG A 20 23.40 11.53 -7.52
CA ARG A 20 22.40 10.82 -8.32
C ARG A 20 22.92 9.53 -8.95
N THR A 21 24.20 9.48 -9.29
CA THR A 21 24.86 8.27 -9.80
C THR A 21 24.81 7.13 -8.78
N VAL A 22 25.02 7.43 -7.49
CA VAL A 22 24.89 6.45 -6.40
C VAL A 22 23.47 5.91 -6.32
N ILE A 23 22.45 6.78 -6.42
CA ILE A 23 21.04 6.36 -6.45
C ILE A 23 20.76 5.43 -7.64
N GLN A 24 21.32 5.72 -8.81
CA GLN A 24 21.16 4.87 -9.99
C GLN A 24 21.86 3.52 -9.82
N THR A 25 23.04 3.48 -9.21
CA THR A 25 23.73 2.22 -8.86
C THR A 25 22.89 1.40 -7.89
N ILE A 26 22.34 2.01 -6.83
CA ILE A 26 21.43 1.34 -5.90
C ILE A 26 20.22 0.77 -6.64
N GLN A 27 19.58 1.56 -7.52
CA GLN A 27 18.44 1.10 -8.33
C GLN A 27 18.77 -0.16 -9.12
N TRP A 28 19.92 -0.19 -9.81
CA TRP A 28 20.32 -1.34 -10.61
C TRP A 28 20.73 -2.56 -9.77
N CYS A 29 21.40 -2.35 -8.64
CA CYS A 29 21.67 -3.43 -7.70
C CYS A 29 20.37 -4.07 -7.18
N VAL A 30 19.39 -3.24 -6.82
CA VAL A 30 18.09 -3.72 -6.34
C VAL A 30 17.32 -4.43 -7.46
N VAL A 31 17.35 -3.93 -8.69
CA VAL A 31 16.78 -4.62 -9.86
C VAL A 31 17.43 -5.97 -10.09
N ALA A 32 18.76 -6.07 -10.01
CA ALA A 32 19.47 -7.33 -10.18
C ALA A 32 19.09 -8.35 -9.10
N ILE A 33 19.09 -7.95 -7.83
CA ILE A 33 18.66 -8.79 -6.70
C ILE A 33 17.19 -9.21 -6.88
N TYR A 34 16.31 -8.27 -7.24
CA TYR A 34 14.90 -8.51 -7.48
C TYR A 34 14.69 -9.56 -8.59
N LEU A 35 15.31 -9.39 -9.75
CA LEU A 35 15.17 -10.33 -10.87
C LEU A 35 15.76 -11.71 -10.53
N PHE A 36 16.90 -11.75 -9.84
CA PHE A 36 17.51 -13.01 -9.41
C PHE A 36 16.58 -13.79 -8.46
N LEU A 37 16.10 -13.14 -7.39
CA LEU A 37 15.22 -13.78 -6.40
C LEU A 37 13.84 -14.11 -6.95
N LEU A 38 13.39 -13.42 -8.01
CA LEU A 38 12.08 -13.70 -8.62
C LEU A 38 12.15 -14.84 -9.64
N ILE A 39 13.19 -14.86 -10.47
CA ILE A 39 13.30 -15.77 -11.62
C ILE A 39 13.91 -17.10 -11.19
N VAL A 40 15.02 -17.11 -10.45
CA VAL A 40 15.75 -18.35 -10.17
C VAL A 40 14.91 -19.35 -9.34
N PRO A 41 14.24 -18.94 -8.25
CA PRO A 41 13.40 -19.86 -7.47
C PRO A 41 12.23 -20.47 -8.24
N SER A 42 11.74 -19.81 -9.30
CA SER A 42 10.63 -20.33 -10.11
C SER A 42 11.01 -21.54 -10.98
N PHE A 43 12.30 -21.77 -11.18
CA PHE A 43 12.81 -22.93 -11.93
C PHE A 43 13.34 -24.05 -11.00
N LEU A 44 13.31 -23.84 -9.69
CA LEU A 44 13.72 -24.84 -8.72
C LEU A 44 12.55 -25.71 -8.29
N PRO A 45 12.79 -26.98 -7.94
CA PRO A 45 11.75 -27.83 -7.40
C PRO A 45 11.22 -27.28 -6.08
N LEU A 46 9.98 -27.63 -5.75
CA LEU A 46 9.35 -27.23 -4.50
C LEU A 46 10.19 -27.72 -3.30
N PRO A 47 10.39 -26.87 -2.28
CA PRO A 47 11.21 -27.22 -1.13
C PRO A 47 10.62 -28.39 -0.34
N PRO A 48 11.43 -29.36 0.11
CA PRO A 48 10.98 -30.40 1.05
C PRO A 48 10.50 -29.77 2.37
N ARG A 49 9.51 -30.39 3.02
CA ARG A 49 8.89 -29.88 4.27
C ARG A 49 9.84 -29.72 5.47
N GLN A 50 11.06 -30.24 5.40
CA GLN A 50 12.05 -30.24 6.48
C GLN A 50 13.18 -29.23 6.25
N GLU A 51 13.18 -28.49 5.14
CA GLU A 51 14.24 -27.54 4.86
C GLU A 51 14.01 -26.17 5.53
N HIS A 52 15.13 -25.59 5.96
CA HIS A 52 15.18 -24.31 6.66
C HIS A 52 15.41 -23.14 5.68
N ILE A 53 15.13 -21.92 6.13
CA ILE A 53 15.20 -20.71 5.30
C ILE A 53 16.59 -20.51 4.67
N LEU A 54 17.66 -20.83 5.41
CA LEU A 54 19.04 -20.68 4.94
C LEU A 54 19.52 -21.86 4.07
N GLY A 55 18.82 -22.99 4.12
CA GLY A 55 19.16 -24.20 3.36
C GLY A 55 18.57 -24.24 1.95
N ASN A 56 17.49 -23.49 1.72
CA ASN A 56 16.75 -23.53 0.45
C ASN A 56 16.59 -22.14 -0.17
N LEU A 57 16.99 -21.98 -1.43
CA LEU A 57 16.88 -20.70 -2.13
C LEU A 57 15.43 -20.23 -2.33
N VAL A 58 14.46 -21.16 -2.48
CA VAL A 58 13.03 -20.83 -2.62
C VAL A 58 12.49 -20.24 -1.32
N LEU A 59 12.75 -20.89 -0.19
CA LEU A 59 12.35 -20.39 1.14
C LEU A 59 13.08 -19.09 1.49
N PHE A 60 14.37 -18.97 1.14
CA PHE A 60 15.12 -17.74 1.31
C PHE A 60 14.50 -16.58 0.51
N ALA A 61 14.18 -16.80 -0.76
CA ALA A 61 13.55 -15.78 -1.59
C ALA A 61 12.17 -15.38 -1.06
N GLN A 62 11.37 -16.36 -0.62
CA GLN A 62 10.08 -16.13 0.04
C GLN A 62 10.24 -15.24 1.28
N PHE A 63 11.22 -15.54 2.14
CA PHE A 63 11.53 -14.74 3.32
C PHE A 63 12.03 -13.33 2.97
N VAL A 64 12.88 -13.17 1.95
CA VAL A 64 13.34 -11.85 1.53
C VAL A 64 12.18 -11.02 1.00
N PHE A 65 11.34 -11.55 0.11
CA PHE A 65 10.20 -10.82 -0.47
C PHE A 65 9.11 -10.52 0.55
N TRP A 66 8.57 -11.55 1.18
CA TRP A 66 7.38 -11.40 2.03
C TRP A 66 7.74 -11.10 3.48
N GLY A 67 8.88 -11.61 3.95
CA GLY A 67 9.35 -11.42 5.31
C GLY A 67 10.02 -10.06 5.56
N ILE A 68 10.90 -9.61 4.65
CA ILE A 68 11.71 -8.39 4.86
C ILE A 68 11.24 -7.24 3.96
N TRP A 69 11.10 -7.49 2.66
CA TRP A 69 10.93 -6.45 1.65
C TRP A 69 9.61 -5.69 1.81
N TRP A 70 8.47 -6.37 1.92
CA TRP A 70 7.17 -5.72 2.10
C TRP A 70 7.02 -4.95 3.43
N PRO A 71 7.41 -5.49 4.60
CA PRO A 71 7.42 -4.70 5.83
C PRO A 71 8.34 -3.47 5.74
N PHE A 72 9.51 -3.61 5.13
CA PHE A 72 10.44 -2.50 4.91
C PHE A 72 9.88 -1.43 3.96
N VAL A 73 9.20 -1.85 2.89
CA VAL A 73 8.45 -0.97 1.98
C VAL A 73 7.47 -0.11 2.76
N ILE A 74 6.60 -0.71 3.59
CA ILE A 74 5.61 0.03 4.40
C ILE A 74 6.29 0.97 5.39
N LEU A 75 7.35 0.51 6.07
CA LEU A 75 8.10 1.33 7.01
C LEU A 75 8.70 2.56 6.33
N SER A 76 9.31 2.38 5.16
CA SER A 76 9.90 3.50 4.42
C SER A 76 8.88 4.58 4.06
N MET A 77 7.64 4.17 3.71
CA MET A 77 6.52 5.08 3.41
C MET A 77 6.13 5.93 4.61
N LEU A 78 6.11 5.33 5.80
CA LEU A 78 5.71 5.98 7.05
C LEU A 78 6.79 6.92 7.59
N PHE A 79 8.08 6.61 7.41
CA PHE A 79 9.18 7.38 8.00
C PHE A 79 9.84 8.38 7.04
N ILE A 80 9.91 8.05 5.75
CA ILE A 80 10.70 8.81 4.76
C ILE A 80 9.84 9.14 3.53
N GLY A 81 8.52 8.96 3.63
CA GLY A 81 7.61 9.13 2.50
C GLY A 81 7.89 8.11 1.41
N ARG A 82 7.61 8.44 0.15
CA ARG A 82 7.67 7.44 -0.93
C ARG A 82 9.08 7.20 -1.48
N ILE A 83 10.12 7.25 -0.63
CA ILE A 83 11.52 7.04 -1.05
C ILE A 83 11.72 5.67 -1.71
N TRP A 84 10.99 4.65 -1.28
CA TRP A 84 10.97 3.36 -1.95
C TRP A 84 10.60 3.49 -3.42
N CYS A 85 9.52 4.21 -3.73
CA CYS A 85 9.09 4.46 -5.11
C CYS A 85 10.12 5.24 -5.92
N GLY A 86 10.96 6.06 -5.28
CA GLY A 86 11.99 6.88 -5.95
C GLY A 86 13.33 6.19 -6.13
N VAL A 87 13.78 5.42 -5.14
CA VAL A 87 15.16 4.91 -5.00
C VAL A 87 15.24 3.38 -5.10
N PHE A 88 14.30 2.65 -4.50
CA PHE A 88 14.42 1.18 -4.35
C PHE A 88 13.48 0.39 -5.27
N CYS A 89 12.42 1.00 -5.81
CA CYS A 89 11.40 0.28 -6.58
C CYS A 89 11.96 -0.21 -7.94
N PRO A 90 12.08 -1.55 -8.14
CA PRO A 90 12.64 -2.11 -9.37
C PRO A 90 11.74 -1.86 -10.58
N GLU A 91 10.42 -2.04 -10.43
CA GLU A 91 9.43 -1.74 -11.47
C GLU A 91 9.56 -0.30 -11.98
N GLY A 92 9.70 0.66 -11.07
CA GLY A 92 9.83 2.07 -11.41
C GLY A 92 11.14 2.39 -12.12
N ALA A 93 12.24 1.72 -11.76
CA ALA A 93 13.53 1.86 -12.41
C ALA A 93 13.50 1.28 -13.84
N LEU A 94 12.97 0.07 -14.01
CA LEU A 94 12.84 -0.60 -15.32
C LEU A 94 11.88 0.13 -16.26
N ALA A 95 10.72 0.58 -15.78
CA ALA A 95 9.78 1.37 -16.57
C ALA A 95 10.39 2.72 -17.00
N GLU A 96 11.16 3.36 -16.12
CA GLU A 96 11.85 4.60 -16.48
C GLU A 96 12.97 4.36 -17.50
N TYR A 97 13.80 3.33 -17.28
CA TYR A 97 14.88 2.97 -18.20
C TYR A 97 14.35 2.70 -19.61
N THR A 98 13.37 1.78 -19.73
CA THR A 98 12.72 1.44 -21.01
C THR A 98 12.11 2.65 -21.70
N SER A 99 11.46 3.54 -20.95
CA SER A 99 10.88 4.76 -21.51
C SER A 99 11.90 5.76 -22.05
N ARG A 100 13.15 5.72 -21.54
CA ARG A 100 14.22 6.62 -21.96
C ARG A 100 15.04 6.08 -23.11
N THR A 101 15.31 4.77 -23.11
CA THR A 101 16.20 4.14 -24.10
C THR A 101 15.47 3.73 -25.37
N VAL A 102 14.28 3.15 -25.24
CA VAL A 102 13.55 2.57 -26.39
C VAL A 102 12.13 3.13 -26.52
N GLY A 103 11.79 4.19 -25.77
CA GLY A 103 10.44 4.73 -25.70
C GLY A 103 9.88 5.27 -27.03
N ARG A 104 8.68 4.82 -27.42
CA ARG A 104 7.97 5.22 -28.64
C ARG A 104 7.16 6.52 -28.50
N ASN A 105 7.16 7.12 -27.31
CA ASN A 105 6.66 8.47 -27.03
C ASN A 105 5.22 8.78 -27.50
N LYS A 106 4.31 7.80 -27.44
CA LYS A 106 2.88 8.00 -27.73
C LYS A 106 2.22 8.84 -26.65
N THR A 107 1.09 9.46 -27.00
CA THR A 107 0.26 10.20 -26.04
C THR A 107 -0.44 9.23 -25.09
N ILE A 108 -0.46 9.56 -23.80
CA ILE A 108 -1.16 8.78 -22.77
C ILE A 108 -2.68 8.79 -23.06
N PRO A 109 -3.32 7.63 -23.29
CA PRO A 109 -4.74 7.58 -23.59
C PRO A 109 -5.60 7.97 -22.38
N ARG A 110 -6.80 8.51 -22.62
CA ARG A 110 -7.67 9.04 -21.56
C ARG A 110 -8.10 7.96 -20.56
N TRP A 111 -8.38 6.74 -21.03
CA TRP A 111 -8.76 5.63 -20.17
C TRP A 111 -7.67 5.29 -19.15
N LEU A 112 -6.39 5.39 -19.53
CA LEU A 112 -5.25 5.13 -18.64
C LEU A 112 -5.15 6.17 -17.52
N LYS A 113 -5.64 7.39 -17.73
CA LYS A 113 -5.60 8.48 -16.74
C LYS A 113 -6.71 8.39 -15.69
N TRP A 114 -7.57 7.37 -15.75
CA TRP A 114 -8.68 7.23 -14.81
C TRP A 114 -8.16 7.03 -13.38
N ARG A 115 -8.61 7.89 -12.47
CA ARG A 115 -8.13 7.97 -11.08
C ARG A 115 -8.46 6.75 -10.23
N GLY A 116 -9.39 5.90 -10.68
CA GLY A 116 -9.81 4.69 -9.97
C GLY A 116 -8.93 3.46 -10.21
N TRP A 117 -8.04 3.50 -11.22
CA TRP A 117 -7.20 2.35 -11.56
C TRP A 117 -6.39 1.83 -10.37
N PRO A 118 -5.69 2.65 -9.55
CA PRO A 118 -4.95 2.13 -8.41
C PRO A 118 -5.84 1.43 -7.38
N THR A 119 -7.07 1.91 -7.18
CA THR A 119 -8.01 1.30 -6.25
C THR A 119 -8.49 -0.06 -6.75
N VAL A 120 -8.90 -0.13 -8.01
CA VAL A 120 -9.36 -1.38 -8.63
C VAL A 120 -8.20 -2.38 -8.72
N ALA A 121 -7.03 -1.92 -9.16
CA ALA A 121 -5.84 -2.74 -9.24
C ALA A 121 -5.46 -3.31 -7.87
N PHE A 122 -5.46 -2.51 -6.81
CA PHE A 122 -5.19 -3.00 -5.45
C PHE A 122 -6.15 -4.12 -5.03
N ILE A 123 -7.46 -3.93 -5.22
CA ILE A 123 -8.47 -4.92 -4.84
C ILE A 123 -8.29 -6.20 -5.65
N LEU A 124 -8.14 -6.08 -6.97
CA LEU A 124 -7.97 -7.24 -7.87
C LEU A 124 -6.66 -7.97 -7.59
N THR A 125 -5.54 -7.28 -7.39
CA THR A 125 -4.26 -7.95 -7.09
C THR A 125 -4.26 -8.59 -5.70
N THR A 126 -4.95 -7.99 -4.73
CA THR A 126 -5.08 -8.60 -3.40
C THR A 126 -5.90 -9.87 -3.48
N LEU A 127 -7.07 -9.83 -4.15
CA LEU A 127 -7.90 -11.00 -4.35
C LEU A 127 -7.15 -12.09 -5.13
N TYR A 128 -6.58 -11.72 -6.28
CA TYR A 128 -5.87 -12.66 -7.13
C TYR A 128 -4.66 -13.29 -6.42
N GLY A 129 -3.88 -12.49 -5.67
CA GLY A 129 -2.76 -13.00 -4.89
C GLY A 129 -3.14 -14.01 -3.81
N GLN A 130 -4.33 -13.87 -3.20
CA GLN A 130 -4.86 -14.83 -2.25
C GLN A 130 -5.35 -16.12 -2.93
N LEU A 131 -5.93 -16.01 -4.14
CA LEU A 131 -6.44 -17.16 -4.89
C LEU A 131 -5.34 -18.08 -5.44
N ILE A 132 -4.15 -17.53 -5.73
CA ILE A 132 -2.99 -18.29 -6.23
C ILE A 132 -1.91 -18.53 -5.16
N SER A 133 -2.20 -18.24 -3.89
CA SER A 133 -1.25 -18.40 -2.77
C SER A 133 0.12 -17.75 -3.04
N VAL A 134 0.12 -16.48 -3.45
CA VAL A 134 1.32 -15.74 -3.89
C VAL A 134 2.46 -15.70 -2.85
N TYR A 135 2.13 -15.87 -1.58
CA TYR A 135 3.08 -15.87 -0.47
C TYR A 135 3.84 -17.18 -0.35
N ASP A 136 3.31 -18.29 -0.86
CA ASP A 136 3.84 -19.64 -0.64
C ASP A 136 4.55 -20.19 -1.90
N TYR A 137 4.16 -19.75 -3.11
CA TYR A 137 4.70 -20.26 -4.36
C TYR A 137 5.49 -19.22 -5.16
N ALA A 138 6.72 -19.59 -5.56
CA ALA A 138 7.60 -18.72 -6.35
C ALA A 138 7.06 -18.45 -7.77
N GLU A 139 6.41 -19.43 -8.40
CA GLU A 139 5.78 -19.27 -9.72
C GLU A 139 4.64 -18.24 -9.68
N ALA A 140 3.82 -18.28 -8.62
CA ALA A 140 2.75 -17.30 -8.39
C ALA A 140 3.33 -15.89 -8.14
N ALA A 141 4.40 -15.78 -7.36
CA ALA A 141 5.10 -14.51 -7.16
C ALA A 141 5.69 -13.96 -8.47
N LEU A 142 6.32 -14.81 -9.30
CA LEU A 142 6.81 -14.45 -10.63
C LEU A 142 5.67 -13.98 -11.55
N LEU A 143 4.53 -14.65 -11.53
CA LEU A 143 3.38 -14.28 -12.35
C LEU A 143 2.87 -12.88 -12.00
N ILE A 144 2.65 -12.58 -10.71
CA ILE A 144 2.12 -11.29 -10.27
C ILE A 144 3.17 -10.19 -10.38
N LEU A 145 4.35 -10.36 -9.75
CA LEU A 145 5.37 -9.32 -9.67
C LEU A 145 6.16 -9.18 -10.99
N GLY A 146 6.45 -10.31 -11.66
CA GLY A 146 7.08 -10.30 -12.98
C GLY A 146 6.11 -9.80 -14.05
N GLY A 147 4.84 -10.20 -13.98
CA GLY A 147 3.78 -9.68 -14.85
C GLY A 147 3.57 -8.17 -14.68
N SER A 148 3.51 -7.65 -13.45
CA SER A 148 3.42 -6.20 -13.20
C SER A 148 4.66 -5.46 -13.69
N THR A 149 5.85 -6.04 -13.52
CA THR A 149 7.11 -5.47 -14.03
C THR A 149 7.11 -5.38 -15.55
N LEU A 150 6.71 -6.45 -16.25
CA LEU A 150 6.62 -6.47 -17.70
C LEU A 150 5.57 -5.46 -18.19
N ALA A 151 4.40 -5.40 -17.55
CA ALA A 151 3.37 -4.42 -17.86
C ALA A 151 3.88 -2.97 -17.65
N ALA A 152 4.64 -2.72 -16.58
CA ALA A 152 5.25 -1.44 -16.31
C ALA A 152 6.24 -1.03 -17.41
N MET A 153 7.08 -1.97 -17.88
CA MET A 153 8.01 -1.76 -18.99
C MET A 153 7.27 -1.49 -20.31
N VAL A 154 6.21 -2.24 -20.62
CA VAL A 154 5.39 -2.04 -21.83
C VAL A 154 4.72 -0.66 -21.82
N ILE A 155 4.14 -0.25 -20.70
CA ILE A 155 3.53 1.08 -20.55
C ILE A 155 4.58 2.19 -20.63
N GLY A 156 5.76 1.98 -20.02
CA GLY A 156 6.91 2.88 -20.12
C GLY A 156 7.40 3.02 -21.57
N PHE A 157 7.52 1.91 -22.29
CA PHE A 157 7.90 1.87 -23.70
C PHE A 157 6.94 2.66 -24.59
N PHE A 158 5.61 2.47 -24.45
CA PHE A 158 4.67 3.17 -25.31
C PHE A 158 4.43 4.63 -24.91
N PHE A 159 4.28 4.93 -23.61
CA PHE A 159 3.72 6.19 -23.13
C PHE A 159 4.65 7.00 -22.22
N GLY A 160 5.83 6.49 -21.88
CA GLY A 160 6.64 7.01 -20.77
C GLY A 160 7.30 8.37 -21.03
N LYS A 161 7.86 8.66 -22.21
CA LYS A 161 8.59 9.92 -22.50
C LYS A 161 9.63 10.28 -21.42
N GLY A 162 10.34 9.29 -20.87
CA GLY A 162 11.29 9.49 -19.77
C GLY A 162 10.66 9.74 -18.39
N THR A 163 9.37 9.41 -18.21
CA THR A 163 8.57 9.54 -16.99
C THR A 163 7.95 8.20 -16.58
N ARG A 164 7.43 8.11 -15.36
CA ARG A 164 6.89 6.87 -14.76
C ARG A 164 5.36 6.83 -14.83
N VAL A 165 4.82 6.62 -16.02
CA VAL A 165 3.37 6.57 -16.28
C VAL A 165 2.68 5.42 -15.52
N TRP A 166 3.27 4.22 -15.52
CA TRP A 166 2.78 3.06 -14.76
C TRP A 166 2.59 3.39 -13.28
N CYS A 167 3.65 3.91 -12.65
CA CYS A 167 3.64 4.23 -11.23
C CYS A 167 2.59 5.28 -10.86
N ARG A 168 2.27 6.22 -11.77
CA ARG A 168 1.27 7.25 -11.51
C ARG A 168 -0.17 6.73 -11.61
N TYR A 169 -0.45 5.86 -12.58
CA TYR A 169 -1.83 5.56 -12.97
C TYR A 169 -2.26 4.11 -12.75
N LEU A 170 -1.36 3.12 -12.90
CA LEU A 170 -1.74 1.70 -12.91
C LEU A 170 -1.17 0.87 -11.77
N CYS A 171 -0.05 1.29 -11.17
CA CYS A 171 0.59 0.54 -10.11
C CYS A 171 -0.40 0.27 -8.96
N PRO A 172 -0.68 -1.01 -8.61
CA PRO A 172 -1.70 -1.38 -7.63
C PRO A 172 -1.47 -0.74 -6.27
N VAL A 173 -0.21 -0.64 -5.86
CA VAL A 173 0.18 -0.12 -4.57
C VAL A 173 0.40 1.40 -4.54
N ASN A 174 0.31 2.10 -5.69
CA ASN A 174 0.53 3.54 -5.75
C ASN A 174 -0.45 4.33 -4.86
N GLY A 175 -1.73 3.95 -4.87
CA GLY A 175 -2.74 4.60 -4.04
C GLY A 175 -2.48 4.39 -2.54
N VAL A 176 -2.10 3.17 -2.14
CA VAL A 176 -1.78 2.83 -0.75
C VAL A 176 -0.54 3.60 -0.31
N PHE A 177 0.53 3.61 -1.11
CA PHE A 177 1.77 4.31 -0.78
C PHE A 177 1.60 5.84 -0.70
N ASN A 178 0.75 6.41 -1.56
CA ASN A 178 0.32 7.82 -1.45
C ASN A 178 -0.31 8.08 -0.08
N LEU A 179 -1.32 7.29 0.31
CA LEU A 179 -2.03 7.43 1.57
C LEU A 179 -1.13 7.24 2.80
N LEU A 180 -0.28 6.22 2.81
CA LEU A 180 0.65 5.97 3.92
C LEU A 180 1.69 7.07 4.07
N SER A 181 2.16 7.64 2.95
CA SER A 181 3.16 8.70 2.96
C SER A 181 2.67 10.02 3.56
N ARG A 182 1.35 10.18 3.76
CA ARG A 182 0.76 11.31 4.51
C ARG A 182 1.18 11.34 5.97
N LEU A 183 1.63 10.21 6.50
CA LEU A 183 2.15 10.08 7.85
C LEU A 183 3.67 10.31 7.90
N ALA A 184 4.34 10.63 6.79
CA ALA A 184 5.77 10.86 6.82
C ALA A 184 6.15 12.19 7.53
N PRO A 185 7.16 12.19 8.42
CA PRO A 185 7.65 13.39 9.11
C PRO A 185 8.54 14.28 8.22
N ILE A 186 8.85 13.87 6.99
CA ILE A 186 9.65 14.66 6.05
C ILE A 186 9.00 14.69 4.67
N SER A 187 9.16 15.81 3.97
CA SER A 187 8.62 16.00 2.62
C SER A 187 9.41 17.04 1.84
N PHE A 188 9.52 16.87 0.52
CA PHE A 188 9.93 17.97 -0.33
C PHE A 188 8.81 19.03 -0.37
N LYS A 189 9.15 20.29 -0.15
CA LYS A 189 8.24 21.43 -0.25
C LYS A 189 8.86 22.52 -1.12
N THR A 190 8.01 23.23 -1.84
CA THR A 190 8.39 24.40 -2.63
C THR A 190 8.03 25.67 -1.89
N ASP A 191 9.01 26.55 -1.76
CA ASP A 191 8.86 27.91 -1.26
C ASP A 191 8.42 28.83 -2.40
N GLN A 192 7.15 29.27 -2.35
CA GLN A 192 6.54 30.04 -3.42
C GLN A 192 7.19 31.42 -3.58
N GLU A 193 7.60 32.05 -2.48
CA GLU A 193 8.23 33.37 -2.50
C GLU A 193 9.60 33.30 -3.17
N LYS A 194 10.42 32.31 -2.76
CA LYS A 194 11.72 32.09 -3.41
C LYS A 194 11.59 31.71 -4.88
N TRP A 195 10.55 30.94 -5.22
CA TRP A 195 10.30 30.57 -6.61
C TRP A 195 9.93 31.78 -7.48
N ALA A 196 9.11 32.70 -6.96
CA ALA A 196 8.67 33.90 -7.65
C ALA A 196 9.78 34.95 -7.78
N HIS A 197 10.60 35.13 -6.74
CA HIS A 197 11.69 36.11 -6.69
C HIS A 197 13.06 35.53 -7.09
N TYR A 198 13.08 34.44 -7.86
CA TYR A 198 14.34 33.84 -8.30
C TYR A 198 15.04 34.71 -9.35
N CYS A 199 16.14 35.36 -8.95
CA CYS A 199 16.97 36.22 -9.81
C CYS A 199 18.24 35.54 -10.34
N GLY A 200 18.39 34.22 -10.16
CA GLY A 200 19.57 33.47 -10.60
C GLY A 200 19.56 33.12 -12.10
N ALA A 201 20.61 32.45 -12.55
CA ALA A 201 20.72 31.97 -13.93
C ALA A 201 19.56 31.02 -14.29
N ARG A 202 19.11 31.06 -15.56
CA ARG A 202 18.04 30.18 -16.03
C ARG A 202 18.46 28.71 -15.90
N GLN A 203 17.79 27.97 -15.02
CA GLN A 203 17.99 26.54 -14.82
C GLN A 203 17.05 25.72 -15.73
N GLU A 204 17.52 24.57 -16.23
CA GLU A 204 16.65 23.61 -16.91
C GLU A 204 15.64 22.99 -15.94
N ASN A 205 14.41 22.78 -16.41
CA ASN A 205 13.37 22.19 -15.57
C ASN A 205 13.73 20.75 -15.19
N PRO A 206 13.75 20.40 -13.90
CA PRO A 206 14.09 19.05 -13.47
C PRO A 206 13.02 18.05 -13.95
N ASN A 207 13.47 16.92 -14.52
CA ASN A 207 12.58 15.82 -14.90
C ASN A 207 12.03 15.11 -13.66
N CYS A 208 10.77 15.38 -13.34
CA CYS A 208 10.04 14.72 -12.26
C CYS A 208 9.37 13.42 -12.75
N PRO A 209 9.81 12.23 -12.29
CA PRO A 209 9.28 10.95 -12.77
C PRO A 209 7.75 10.80 -12.69
N PRO A 210 7.07 11.16 -11.59
CA PRO A 210 5.59 11.10 -11.53
C PRO A 210 4.89 12.28 -12.22
N MET A 211 5.61 13.20 -12.87
CA MET A 211 5.05 14.37 -13.58
C MET A 211 4.15 15.25 -12.67
N ILE A 212 4.55 15.45 -11.43
CA ILE A 212 3.83 16.35 -10.51
C ILE A 212 4.25 17.80 -10.75
N ASN A 213 3.37 18.73 -10.41
CA ASN A 213 3.69 20.14 -10.48
C ASN A 213 4.64 20.52 -9.33
N ILE A 214 5.93 20.71 -9.64
CA ILE A 214 6.97 21.04 -8.66
C ILE A 214 6.71 22.42 -8.06
N HIS A 215 6.13 23.36 -8.81
CA HIS A 215 5.78 24.68 -8.32
C HIS A 215 4.83 24.58 -7.12
N GLN A 216 3.80 23.73 -7.19
CA GLN A 216 2.76 23.57 -6.17
C GLN A 216 3.02 22.38 -5.23
N LEU A 217 4.29 22.09 -4.95
CA LEU A 217 4.65 20.96 -4.09
C LEU A 217 4.53 21.34 -2.61
N HIS A 218 3.37 21.02 -2.02
CA HIS A 218 3.07 21.33 -0.60
C HIS A 218 3.15 20.12 0.34
N GLY A 219 3.17 18.88 -0.19
CA GLY A 219 3.12 17.64 0.58
C GLY A 219 3.71 16.42 -0.16
N VAL A 220 3.49 15.22 0.40
CA VAL A 220 4.17 13.97 -0.02
C VAL A 220 3.41 13.19 -1.09
N ASN A 221 2.10 13.44 -1.23
CA ASN A 221 1.11 12.52 -1.80
C ASN A 221 1.45 11.94 -3.19
N ALA A 222 2.03 12.76 -4.06
CA ALA A 222 2.46 12.31 -5.39
C ALA A 222 3.99 12.35 -5.59
N CYS A 223 4.75 12.79 -4.59
CA CYS A 223 6.21 12.88 -4.66
C CYS A 223 6.86 11.54 -4.35
N HIS A 224 7.68 11.03 -5.27
CA HIS A 224 8.45 9.80 -5.09
C HIS A 224 9.74 10.00 -4.25
N MET A 225 9.94 11.18 -3.65
CA MET A 225 11.12 11.49 -2.83
C MET A 225 12.47 11.19 -3.53
N CYS A 226 12.53 11.34 -4.86
CA CYS A 226 13.71 11.00 -5.67
C CYS A 226 14.79 12.10 -5.73
N ALA A 227 14.59 13.20 -4.99
CA ALA A 227 15.50 14.35 -4.87
C ALA A 227 15.92 15.10 -6.16
N ARG A 228 15.46 14.71 -7.37
CA ARG A 228 15.88 15.36 -8.63
C ARG A 228 15.59 16.86 -8.73
N CYS A 229 14.57 17.33 -8.02
CA CYS A 229 14.19 18.73 -7.96
C CYS A 229 14.79 19.49 -6.77
N ALA A 230 15.54 18.81 -5.89
CA ALA A 230 16.11 19.45 -4.70
C ALA A 230 17.09 20.56 -5.11
N GLY A 231 16.97 21.72 -4.46
CA GLY A 231 17.77 22.90 -4.75
C GLY A 231 17.35 23.68 -6.00
N PHE A 232 16.31 23.24 -6.73
CA PHE A 232 15.83 23.98 -7.90
C PHE A 232 15.32 25.37 -7.47
N ARG A 233 15.88 26.42 -8.10
CA ARG A 233 15.64 27.84 -7.78
C ARG A 233 15.83 28.23 -6.31
N ASP A 234 16.61 27.47 -5.54
CA ASP A 234 16.72 27.59 -4.08
C ASP A 234 15.36 27.55 -3.33
N ALA A 235 14.31 27.10 -4.03
CA ALA A 235 12.93 27.11 -3.59
C ALA A 235 12.47 25.71 -3.16
N VAL A 236 13.01 24.66 -3.78
CA VAL A 236 12.63 23.27 -3.50
C VAL A 236 13.59 22.65 -2.51
N ALA A 237 13.11 22.33 -1.30
CA ALA A 237 13.93 21.73 -0.25
C ALA A 237 13.21 20.58 0.46
N LEU A 238 13.98 19.61 0.96
CA LEU A 238 13.48 18.61 1.89
C LEU A 238 13.29 19.28 3.25
N LYS A 239 12.07 19.30 3.79
CA LYS A 239 11.76 19.95 5.06
C LYS A 239 11.17 18.94 6.05
N PRO A 240 11.53 19.01 7.34
CA PRO A 240 10.81 18.29 8.39
C PRO A 240 9.41 18.89 8.56
N ARG A 241 8.48 18.07 9.04
CA ARG A 241 7.09 18.44 9.28
C ARG A 241 6.46 17.57 10.35
N SER A 242 5.33 18.02 10.87
CA SER A 242 4.52 17.19 11.75
C SER A 242 3.89 16.05 10.96
N VAL A 243 3.90 14.86 11.56
CA VAL A 243 3.25 13.62 11.12
C VAL A 243 1.76 13.81 10.82
N MET A 244 1.15 14.85 11.40
CA MET A 244 -0.28 15.16 11.31
C MET A 244 -0.58 16.30 10.33
N GLU A 245 0.44 17.03 9.84
CA GLU A 245 0.25 18.24 9.03
C GLU A 245 -0.54 17.93 7.75
N GLU A 246 -0.21 16.85 7.03
CA GLU A 246 -0.92 16.49 5.79
C GLU A 246 -2.40 16.28 6.02
N VAL A 247 -2.73 15.48 7.04
CA VAL A 247 -4.10 15.06 7.31
C VAL A 247 -4.91 16.22 7.87
N VAL A 248 -4.35 17.00 8.79
CA VAL A 248 -5.11 18.04 9.51
C VAL A 248 -5.15 19.38 8.76
N VAL A 249 -4.11 19.73 8.01
CA VAL A 249 -3.99 21.02 7.30
C VAL A 249 -4.35 20.89 5.83
N TYR A 250 -3.76 19.93 5.12
CA TYR A 250 -3.93 19.79 3.65
C TYR A 250 -4.98 18.75 3.25
N GLY A 251 -5.58 18.06 4.23
CA GLY A 251 -6.60 17.02 3.99
C GLY A 251 -7.95 17.57 3.54
N GLU A 252 -8.23 18.85 3.79
CA GLU A 252 -9.43 19.57 3.35
C GLU A 252 -9.25 20.08 1.90
N ASP A 253 -9.14 19.17 0.94
CA ASP A 253 -9.08 19.53 -0.47
C ASP A 253 -10.48 19.47 -1.10
N LYS A 254 -10.97 20.61 -1.63
CA LYS A 254 -12.25 20.67 -2.37
C LYS A 254 -12.23 19.81 -3.65
N ASN A 255 -11.05 19.46 -4.15
CA ASN A 255 -10.84 18.58 -5.29
C ASN A 255 -10.31 17.18 -4.88
N ALA A 256 -10.53 16.78 -3.62
CA ALA A 256 -10.13 15.49 -3.10
C ALA A 256 -10.55 14.35 -4.05
N ASN A 257 -9.60 13.47 -4.37
CA ASN A 257 -9.88 12.34 -5.24
C ASN A 257 -10.74 11.32 -4.49
N PRO A 258 -12.02 11.09 -4.89
CA PRO A 258 -12.90 10.18 -4.16
C PRO A 258 -12.38 8.73 -4.13
N TRP A 259 -11.55 8.35 -5.10
CA TRP A 259 -10.93 7.03 -5.15
C TRP A 259 -9.90 6.78 -4.05
N GLU A 260 -9.29 7.83 -3.49
CA GLU A 260 -8.40 7.70 -2.33
C GLU A 260 -9.19 7.32 -1.07
N THR A 261 -10.33 7.98 -0.83
CA THR A 261 -11.24 7.61 0.26
C THR A 261 -11.78 6.20 0.07
N ARG A 262 -12.21 5.84 -1.14
CA ARG A 262 -12.69 4.47 -1.44
C ARG A 262 -11.58 3.43 -1.22
N LEU A 263 -10.37 3.71 -1.67
CA LEU A 263 -9.23 2.82 -1.43
C LEU A 263 -8.95 2.66 0.07
N LEU A 264 -9.02 3.72 0.85
CA LEU A 264 -8.82 3.65 2.30
C LEU A 264 -9.89 2.77 2.97
N LEU A 265 -11.17 3.03 2.70
CA LEU A 265 -12.29 2.37 3.39
C LEU A 265 -12.54 0.93 2.89
N PHE A 266 -12.64 0.74 1.57
CA PHE A 266 -12.96 -0.55 0.97
C PHE A 266 -11.71 -1.41 0.74
N GLY A 267 -10.58 -0.80 0.38
CA GLY A 267 -9.35 -1.51 0.06
C GLY A 267 -8.49 -1.80 1.29
N MET A 268 -7.89 -0.75 1.86
CA MET A 268 -6.90 -0.85 2.94
C MET A 268 -7.48 -1.33 4.27
N ILE A 269 -8.76 -1.03 4.53
CA ILE A 269 -9.46 -1.53 5.72
C ILE A 269 -10.23 -2.80 5.35
N GLY A 270 -11.30 -2.70 4.53
CA GLY A 270 -12.17 -3.84 4.27
C GLY A 270 -11.51 -5.05 3.60
N VAL A 271 -11.03 -4.90 2.36
CA VAL A 271 -10.43 -6.00 1.57
C VAL A 271 -9.17 -6.52 2.25
N ALA A 272 -8.31 -5.64 2.77
CA ALA A 272 -7.10 -6.07 3.47
C ALA A 272 -7.42 -6.90 4.72
N ILE A 273 -8.37 -6.48 5.56
CA ILE A 273 -8.82 -7.29 6.71
C ILE A 273 -9.31 -8.64 6.21
N GLY A 274 -10.23 -8.68 5.24
CA GLY A 274 -10.72 -9.95 4.68
C GLY A 274 -9.59 -10.85 4.17
N ALA A 275 -8.61 -10.27 3.47
CA ALA A 275 -7.47 -11.00 2.91
C ALA A 275 -6.50 -11.55 3.98
N PHE A 276 -6.36 -10.89 5.13
CA PHE A 276 -5.50 -11.39 6.22
C PHE A 276 -6.21 -12.32 7.20
N THR A 277 -7.54 -12.24 7.30
CA THR A 277 -8.29 -12.98 8.32
C THR A 277 -8.97 -14.24 7.81
N TRP A 278 -9.14 -14.43 6.50
CA TRP A 278 -9.93 -15.56 5.97
C TRP A 278 -9.35 -16.93 6.35
N THR A 279 -8.03 -17.08 6.38
CA THR A 279 -7.34 -18.36 6.68
C THR A 279 -7.54 -18.82 8.13
N VAL A 280 -7.76 -17.88 9.05
CA VAL A 280 -7.94 -18.15 10.48
C VAL A 280 -9.40 -18.06 10.92
N SER A 281 -10.33 -17.69 10.03
CA SER A 281 -11.71 -17.41 10.42
C SER A 281 -12.57 -18.66 10.56
N PRO A 282 -13.13 -18.97 11.75
CA PRO A 282 -14.10 -20.04 11.91
C PRO A 282 -15.37 -19.80 11.08
N TRP A 283 -15.75 -18.53 10.90
CA TRP A 283 -16.91 -18.16 10.07
C TRP A 283 -16.69 -18.51 8.61
N PHE A 284 -15.47 -18.36 8.10
CA PHE A 284 -15.13 -18.80 6.74
C PHE A 284 -15.27 -20.32 6.60
N VAL A 285 -14.79 -21.08 7.60
CA VAL A 285 -14.91 -22.54 7.61
C VAL A 285 -16.37 -22.97 7.60
N THR A 286 -17.21 -22.40 8.47
CA THR A 286 -18.65 -22.71 8.51
C THR A 286 -19.35 -22.33 7.20
N PHE A 287 -19.03 -21.17 6.62
CA PHE A 287 -19.58 -20.74 5.34
C PHE A 287 -19.22 -21.70 4.20
N LYS A 288 -17.95 -22.10 4.12
CA LYS A 288 -17.47 -23.08 3.13
C LYS A 288 -18.15 -24.43 3.32
N GLN A 289 -18.26 -24.92 4.56
CA GLN A 289 -18.94 -26.18 4.88
C GLN A 289 -20.40 -26.15 4.45
N ALA A 290 -21.14 -25.07 4.76
CA ALA A 290 -22.54 -24.94 4.37
C ALA A 290 -22.75 -24.99 2.85
N ILE A 291 -21.87 -24.36 2.06
CA ILE A 291 -21.94 -24.43 0.59
C ILE A 291 -21.61 -25.84 0.09
N ALA A 292 -20.57 -26.46 0.67
CA ALA A 292 -20.17 -27.81 0.27
C ALA A 292 -21.26 -28.83 0.57
N GLU A 293 -21.86 -28.79 1.77
CA GLU A 293 -23.00 -29.63 2.16
C GLU A 293 -24.19 -29.42 1.22
N TRP A 294 -24.56 -28.16 0.95
CA TRP A 294 -25.64 -27.86 0.01
C TRP A 294 -25.40 -28.42 -1.39
N LEU A 295 -24.18 -28.32 -1.92
CA LEU A 295 -23.82 -28.87 -3.23
C LEU A 295 -23.90 -30.40 -3.25
N VAL A 296 -23.42 -31.07 -2.20
CA VAL A 296 -23.49 -32.53 -2.05
C VAL A 296 -24.94 -32.99 -1.97
N ASP A 297 -25.78 -32.32 -1.19
CA ASP A 297 -27.21 -32.64 -1.06
C ASP A 297 -27.96 -32.52 -2.40
N HIS A 298 -27.50 -31.63 -3.28
CA HIS A 298 -28.06 -31.43 -4.62
C HIS A 298 -27.36 -32.29 -5.70
N ASN A 299 -26.47 -33.20 -5.33
CA ASN A 299 -25.67 -34.05 -6.24
C ASN A 299 -24.82 -33.25 -7.26
N ILE A 300 -24.32 -32.07 -6.88
CA ILE A 300 -23.48 -31.21 -7.72
C ILE A 300 -22.01 -31.32 -7.27
N PHE A 301 -21.25 -32.21 -7.91
CA PHE A 301 -19.87 -32.50 -7.48
C PHE A 301 -18.78 -31.75 -8.24
N TRP A 302 -19.03 -31.31 -9.48
CA TRP A 302 -18.02 -30.66 -10.32
C TRP A 302 -17.29 -29.46 -9.68
N PRO A 303 -17.92 -28.61 -8.82
CA PRO A 303 -17.21 -27.48 -8.20
C PRO A 303 -16.23 -27.91 -7.11
N LEU A 304 -16.39 -29.12 -6.57
CA LEU A 304 -15.58 -29.68 -5.49
C LEU A 304 -14.28 -30.30 -6.02
N ASP A 305 -14.21 -30.56 -7.32
CA ASP A 305 -13.02 -31.11 -7.97
C ASP A 305 -11.96 -30.00 -8.23
N PRO A 306 -10.69 -30.21 -7.86
CA PRO A 306 -9.59 -29.27 -8.07
C PRO A 306 -9.09 -29.29 -9.53
N THR A 307 -9.96 -28.87 -10.45
CA THR A 307 -9.70 -28.86 -11.91
C THR A 307 -9.11 -27.56 -12.43
N ALA A 308 -9.13 -26.50 -11.63
CA ALA A 308 -8.63 -25.19 -12.04
C ALA A 308 -7.10 -25.20 -12.19
N PRO A 309 -6.54 -24.51 -13.20
CA PRO A 309 -5.10 -24.41 -13.34
C PRO A 309 -4.50 -23.50 -12.26
N TRP A 310 -3.24 -23.75 -11.88
CA TRP A 310 -2.53 -23.06 -10.78
C TRP A 310 -2.52 -21.52 -10.89
N TRP A 311 -2.57 -20.99 -12.12
CA TRP A 311 -2.56 -19.55 -12.40
C TRP A 311 -3.95 -18.89 -12.24
N ILE A 312 -5.01 -19.66 -11.97
CA ILE A 312 -6.33 -19.15 -11.61
C ILE A 312 -6.60 -19.41 -10.13
N LEU A 313 -6.45 -20.66 -9.70
CA LEU A 313 -6.59 -21.11 -8.33
C LEU A 313 -5.39 -22.00 -7.98
N THR A 314 -4.84 -21.88 -6.77
CA THR A 314 -3.73 -22.70 -6.29
C THR A 314 -3.98 -24.18 -6.59
N ASN A 315 -3.08 -24.83 -7.33
CA ASN A 315 -3.20 -26.24 -7.69
C ASN A 315 -1.82 -26.91 -7.71
N HIS A 316 -1.32 -27.28 -6.54
CA HIS A 316 -0.06 -27.98 -6.32
C HIS A 316 -0.31 -29.30 -5.57
N PRO A 317 -0.77 -30.36 -6.27
CA PRO A 317 -1.15 -31.63 -5.63
C PRO A 317 0.04 -32.29 -4.92
N ALA A 318 1.27 -32.06 -5.38
CA ALA A 318 2.49 -32.54 -4.73
C ALA A 318 2.66 -32.05 -3.28
N ASN A 319 2.08 -30.89 -2.93
CA ASN A 319 2.14 -30.32 -1.57
C ASN A 319 0.88 -30.58 -0.75
N ASN A 320 -0.13 -31.28 -1.30
CA ASN A 320 -1.50 -31.38 -0.78
C ASN A 320 -2.18 -30.00 -0.61
N ASP A 321 -1.88 -29.07 -1.52
CA ASP A 321 -2.43 -27.72 -1.51
C ASP A 321 -3.06 -27.44 -2.88
N SER A 322 -4.37 -27.62 -2.95
CA SER A 322 -5.15 -27.49 -4.18
C SER A 322 -6.53 -26.97 -3.85
N PHE A 323 -6.86 -25.83 -4.43
CA PHE A 323 -8.17 -25.19 -4.32
C PHE A 323 -9.10 -25.73 -5.39
N ASN A 324 -10.32 -26.03 -5.00
CA ASN A 324 -11.41 -26.27 -5.93
C ASN A 324 -12.18 -24.97 -6.23
N TRP A 325 -13.18 -25.05 -7.10
CA TRP A 325 -13.97 -23.87 -7.48
C TRP A 325 -14.78 -23.29 -6.32
N VAL A 326 -15.22 -24.15 -5.38
CA VAL A 326 -15.88 -23.71 -4.14
C VAL A 326 -14.92 -22.89 -3.28
N ASP A 327 -13.66 -23.31 -3.14
CA ASP A 327 -12.64 -22.57 -2.41
C ASP A 327 -12.44 -21.18 -3.02
N GLY A 328 -12.25 -21.13 -4.34
CA GLY A 328 -12.10 -19.87 -5.05
C GLY A 328 -13.29 -18.92 -4.85
N PHE A 329 -14.52 -19.44 -4.97
CA PHE A 329 -15.74 -18.66 -4.73
C PHE A 329 -15.85 -18.19 -3.28
N CYS A 330 -15.59 -19.06 -2.31
CA CYS A 330 -15.68 -18.75 -0.89
C CYS A 330 -14.66 -17.70 -0.48
N VAL A 331 -13.39 -17.85 -0.91
CA VAL A 331 -12.31 -16.88 -0.63
C VAL A 331 -12.66 -15.53 -1.25
N ALA A 332 -13.08 -15.51 -2.51
CA ALA A 332 -13.48 -14.26 -3.18
C ALA A 332 -14.67 -13.58 -2.49
N SER A 333 -15.70 -14.35 -2.15
CA SER A 333 -16.89 -13.85 -1.46
C SER A 333 -16.57 -13.31 -0.07
N TYR A 334 -15.71 -13.98 0.69
CA TYR A 334 -15.30 -13.52 2.01
C TYR A 334 -14.48 -12.23 1.95
N ILE A 335 -13.47 -12.16 1.07
CA ILE A 335 -12.59 -10.99 0.94
C ILE A 335 -13.37 -9.77 0.43
N LEU A 336 -14.12 -9.94 -0.66
CA LEU A 336 -14.92 -8.86 -1.23
C LEU A 336 -16.10 -8.49 -0.34
N GLY A 337 -16.72 -9.48 0.32
CA GLY A 337 -17.78 -9.28 1.31
C GLY A 337 -17.30 -8.44 2.49
N SER A 338 -16.12 -8.73 3.04
CA SER A 338 -15.47 -7.89 4.06
C SER A 338 -15.22 -6.47 3.55
N GLY A 339 -14.70 -6.35 2.32
CA GLY A 339 -14.53 -5.08 1.60
C GLY A 339 -15.80 -4.23 1.57
N VAL A 340 -16.90 -4.82 1.14
CA VAL A 340 -18.22 -4.17 1.04
C VAL A 340 -18.75 -3.86 2.43
N LEU A 341 -18.68 -4.80 3.39
CA LEU A 341 -19.20 -4.64 4.74
C LEU A 341 -18.54 -3.45 5.46
N PHE A 342 -17.22 -3.46 5.60
CA PHE A 342 -16.49 -2.37 6.24
C PHE A 342 -16.61 -1.06 5.45
N GLY A 343 -16.44 -1.12 4.13
CA GLY A 343 -16.45 0.07 3.29
C GLY A 343 -17.80 0.79 3.29
N THR A 344 -18.92 0.04 3.22
CA THR A 344 -20.28 0.60 3.28
C THR A 344 -20.60 1.13 4.67
N PHE A 345 -20.32 0.36 5.73
CA PHE A 345 -20.51 0.80 7.11
C PHE A 345 -19.79 2.12 7.40
N LEU A 346 -18.49 2.19 7.10
CA LEU A 346 -17.69 3.40 7.33
C LEU A 346 -18.14 4.56 6.46
N THR A 347 -18.54 4.29 5.21
CA THR A 347 -19.09 5.32 4.32
C THR A 347 -20.38 5.92 4.87
N LEU A 348 -21.31 5.08 5.32
CA LEU A 348 -22.58 5.53 5.89
C LEU A 348 -22.37 6.33 7.18
N MET A 349 -21.46 5.88 8.06
CA MET A 349 -21.12 6.60 9.28
C MET A 349 -20.46 7.96 9.01
N LEU A 350 -19.47 8.01 8.11
CA LEU A 350 -18.83 9.27 7.71
C LEU A 350 -19.82 10.21 7.02
N TRP A 351 -20.73 9.68 6.21
CA TRP A 351 -21.79 10.47 5.58
C TRP A 351 -22.76 11.03 6.62
N ALA A 352 -23.15 10.25 7.63
CA ALA A 352 -23.98 10.71 8.75
C ALA A 352 -23.29 11.83 9.54
N ILE A 353 -21.98 11.69 9.82
CA ILE A 353 -21.18 12.73 10.49
C ILE A 353 -21.11 14.01 9.63
N ALA A 354 -20.80 13.88 8.34
CA ALA A 354 -20.75 15.00 7.40
C ALA A 354 -22.10 15.74 7.31
N SER A 355 -23.20 14.99 7.31
CA SER A 355 -24.57 15.51 7.30
C SER A 355 -24.91 16.25 8.60
N LEU A 356 -24.57 15.68 9.77
CA LEU A 356 -24.74 16.30 11.08
C LEU A 356 -23.97 17.62 11.20
N MET A 357 -22.75 17.63 10.67
CA MET A 357 -21.84 18.79 10.64
C MET A 357 -22.16 19.79 9.53
N ARG A 358 -23.09 19.45 8.60
CA ARG A 358 -23.46 20.25 7.42
C ARG A 358 -22.26 20.63 6.54
N SER A 359 -21.30 19.73 6.39
CA SER A 359 -20.10 19.93 5.57
C SER A 359 -19.82 18.70 4.71
N SER A 360 -19.93 18.85 3.38
CA SER A 360 -19.65 17.77 2.44
C SER A 360 -18.15 17.48 2.30
N THR A 361 -17.29 18.48 2.52
CA THR A 361 -15.82 18.30 2.49
C THR A 361 -15.33 17.47 3.67
N LEU A 362 -16.07 17.48 4.79
CA LEU A 362 -15.73 16.73 6.00
C LEU A 362 -15.69 15.22 5.75
N TYR A 363 -16.50 14.68 4.84
CA TYR A 363 -16.49 13.24 4.53
C TYR A 363 -15.10 12.74 4.11
N HIS A 364 -14.50 13.40 3.11
CA HIS A 364 -13.17 13.02 2.60
C HIS A 364 -12.04 13.38 3.56
N HIS A 365 -12.21 14.48 4.31
CA HIS A 365 -11.20 14.92 5.27
C HIS A 365 -11.14 13.99 6.49
N LEU A 366 -12.29 13.67 7.08
CA LEU A 366 -12.40 12.82 8.25
C LEU A 366 -12.05 11.37 7.95
N ALA A 367 -12.31 10.87 6.73
CA ALA A 367 -11.87 9.53 6.33
C ALA A 367 -10.35 9.34 6.52
N GLN A 368 -9.55 10.38 6.27
CA GLN A 368 -8.09 10.30 6.43
C GLN A 368 -7.65 10.13 7.89
N ALA A 369 -8.52 10.38 8.88
CA ALA A 369 -8.21 10.08 10.27
C ALA A 369 -8.07 8.57 10.52
N PHE A 370 -8.59 7.69 9.64
CA PHE A 370 -8.35 6.24 9.72
C PHE A 370 -6.98 5.80 9.21
N LEU A 371 -6.16 6.70 8.64
CA LEU A 371 -4.85 6.36 8.07
C LEU A 371 -3.91 5.63 9.05
N PRO A 372 -3.75 6.06 10.32
CA PRO A 372 -2.89 5.34 11.26
C PRO A 372 -3.37 3.90 11.49
N LEU A 373 -4.68 3.69 11.63
CA LEU A 373 -5.26 2.38 11.87
C LEU A 373 -5.13 1.46 10.65
N ALA A 374 -5.40 1.99 9.45
CA ALA A 374 -5.20 1.26 8.20
C ALA A 374 -3.72 0.92 7.96
N ALA A 375 -2.80 1.83 8.28
CA ALA A 375 -1.37 1.59 8.21
C ALA A 375 -0.92 0.48 9.18
N ALA A 376 -1.39 0.52 10.43
CA ALA A 376 -1.12 -0.53 11.40
C ALA A 376 -1.67 -1.88 10.92
N GLY A 377 -2.90 -1.93 10.41
CA GLY A 377 -3.48 -3.16 9.89
C GLY A 377 -2.65 -3.78 8.78
N LEU A 378 -2.28 -3.00 7.76
CA LEU A 378 -1.42 -3.49 6.67
C LEU A 378 -0.05 -3.96 7.18
N PHE A 379 0.56 -3.20 8.10
CA PHE A 379 1.87 -3.58 8.68
C PHE A 379 1.79 -4.87 9.49
N LEU A 380 0.79 -5.00 10.37
CA LEU A 380 0.60 -6.18 11.21
C LEU A 380 0.19 -7.43 10.40
N GLY A 381 -0.64 -7.25 9.36
CA GLY A 381 -1.01 -8.32 8.44
C GLY A 381 0.18 -8.84 7.62
N LEU A 382 0.97 -7.94 7.03
CA LEU A 382 2.15 -8.33 6.23
C LEU A 382 3.25 -8.97 7.09
N THR A 383 3.46 -8.47 8.32
CA THR A 383 4.43 -9.07 9.25
C THR A 383 3.99 -10.42 9.81
N ALA A 384 2.72 -10.82 9.65
CA ALA A 384 2.28 -12.16 10.01
C ALA A 384 3.01 -13.25 9.20
N THR A 385 3.28 -13.00 7.92
CA THR A 385 4.06 -13.92 7.07
C THR A 385 5.51 -14.02 7.55
N THR A 386 6.14 -12.89 7.90
CA THR A 386 7.49 -12.87 8.49
C THR A 386 7.55 -13.72 9.76
N VAL A 387 6.58 -13.53 10.66
CA VAL A 387 6.51 -14.26 11.92
C VAL A 387 6.28 -15.75 11.66
N LYS A 388 5.35 -16.10 10.76
CA LYS A 388 5.06 -17.50 10.38
C LYS A 388 6.32 -18.20 9.90
N LEU A 389 7.07 -17.59 8.98
CA LEU A 389 8.32 -18.16 8.45
C LEU A 389 9.39 -18.34 9.55
N LEU A 390 9.59 -17.34 10.41
CA LEU A 390 10.57 -17.43 11.50
C LEU A 390 10.18 -18.44 12.58
N MET A 391 8.88 -18.62 12.85
CA MET A 391 8.38 -19.63 13.77
C MET A 391 8.59 -21.04 13.24
N TYR A 392 8.43 -21.26 11.92
CA TYR A 392 8.79 -22.55 11.31
C TYR A 392 10.30 -22.86 11.43
N ASP A 393 11.13 -21.82 11.47
CA ASP A 393 12.58 -21.95 11.70
C ASP A 393 12.95 -22.06 13.21
N GLY A 394 11.95 -22.21 14.09
CA GLY A 394 12.14 -22.43 15.53
C GLY A 394 12.26 -21.16 16.38
N VAL A 395 12.08 -19.96 15.80
CA VAL A 395 12.15 -18.70 16.56
C VAL A 395 10.82 -18.41 17.24
N THR A 396 10.83 -18.25 18.56
CA THR A 396 9.62 -17.94 19.35
C THR A 396 9.57 -16.47 19.77
N PHE A 397 8.38 -15.86 19.70
CA PHE A 397 8.18 -14.43 19.99
C PHE A 397 7.16 -14.20 21.12
N TRP A 398 7.59 -14.40 22.36
CA TRP A 398 6.80 -14.12 23.56
C TRP A 398 6.31 -12.67 23.70
N TRP A 399 7.06 -11.69 23.17
CA TRP A 399 6.71 -10.27 23.21
C TRP A 399 5.73 -9.82 22.10
N LEU A 400 5.54 -10.64 21.07
CA LEU A 400 4.82 -10.26 19.86
C LEU A 400 3.34 -9.91 20.10
N PRO A 401 2.57 -10.66 20.91
CA PRO A 401 1.20 -10.27 21.23
C PRO A 401 1.14 -8.88 21.86
N TYR A 402 2.02 -8.57 22.81
CA TYR A 402 2.06 -7.26 23.47
C TYR A 402 2.42 -6.13 22.50
N ALA A 403 3.37 -6.36 21.59
CA ALA A 403 3.72 -5.38 20.56
C ALA A 403 2.56 -5.12 19.59
N ARG A 404 1.84 -6.17 19.16
CA ARG A 404 0.63 -6.04 18.32
C ARG A 404 -0.46 -5.21 19.02
N ALA A 405 -0.73 -5.52 20.29
CA ALA A 405 -1.71 -4.78 21.09
C ALA A 405 -1.29 -3.31 21.27
N PHE A 406 -0.02 -3.05 21.56
CA PHE A 406 0.51 -1.69 21.71
C PHE A 406 0.37 -0.88 20.42
N ILE A 407 0.73 -1.45 19.26
CA ILE A 407 0.61 -0.79 17.96
C ILE A 407 -0.86 -0.48 17.64
N LEU A 408 -1.77 -1.43 17.85
CA LEU A 408 -3.20 -1.22 17.62
C LEU A 408 -3.77 -0.14 18.56
N ALA A 409 -3.41 -0.15 19.84
CA ALA A 409 -3.85 0.85 20.80
C ALA A 409 -3.33 2.25 20.43
N LEU A 410 -2.03 2.37 20.15
CA LEU A 410 -1.39 3.63 19.79
C LEU A 410 -2.01 4.23 18.52
N THR A 411 -2.19 3.42 17.48
CA THR A 411 -2.76 3.89 16.21
C THR A 411 -4.26 4.16 16.28
N SER A 412 -4.99 3.47 17.16
CA SER A 412 -6.38 3.80 17.47
C SER A 412 -6.49 5.16 18.16
N LEU A 413 -5.70 5.38 19.21
CA LEU A 413 -5.65 6.67 19.91
C LEU A 413 -5.21 7.80 18.98
N TRP A 414 -4.24 7.55 18.10
CA TRP A 414 -3.80 8.53 17.11
C TRP A 414 -4.91 8.84 16.09
N SER A 415 -5.65 7.83 15.62
CA SER A 415 -6.78 8.03 14.71
C SER A 415 -7.90 8.87 15.35
N LEU A 416 -8.22 8.60 16.63
CA LEU A 416 -9.16 9.42 17.41
C LEU A 416 -8.64 10.84 17.59
N TYR A 417 -7.35 11.01 17.90
CA TYR A 417 -6.74 12.33 18.03
C TYR A 417 -6.84 13.13 16.73
N LEU A 418 -6.54 12.54 15.58
CA LEU A 418 -6.68 13.18 14.27
C LEU A 418 -8.13 13.60 14.01
N ALA A 419 -9.10 12.72 14.27
CA ALA A 419 -10.52 13.03 14.13
C ALA A 419 -10.94 14.21 15.02
N ALA A 420 -10.51 14.24 16.29
CA ALA A 420 -10.77 15.35 17.19
C ALA A 420 -10.21 16.68 16.64
N ARG A 421 -8.98 16.68 16.11
CA ARG A 421 -8.35 17.88 15.54
C ARG A 421 -9.06 18.37 14.27
N ILE A 422 -9.52 17.46 13.41
CA ILE A 422 -10.30 17.80 12.21
C ILE A 422 -11.65 18.41 12.61
N LEU A 423 -12.38 17.77 13.53
CA LEU A 423 -13.68 18.25 14.01
C LEU A 423 -13.58 19.60 14.74
N GLN A 424 -12.48 19.85 15.47
CA GLN A 424 -12.22 21.14 16.12
C GLN A 424 -12.12 22.29 15.10
N ARG A 425 -11.47 22.05 13.96
CA ARG A 425 -11.32 23.04 12.87
C ARG A 425 -12.59 23.28 12.07
N THR A 426 -13.53 22.34 12.10
CA THR A 426 -14.79 22.47 11.37
C THR A 426 -15.76 23.38 12.14
N PRO A 427 -16.40 24.38 11.50
CA PRO A 427 -17.35 25.27 12.18
C PRO A 427 -18.64 24.53 12.53
N ALA A 428 -18.87 24.26 13.82
CA ALA A 428 -20.09 23.65 14.35
C ALA A 428 -20.22 23.86 15.87
N SER A 429 -21.41 23.61 16.43
CA SER A 429 -21.64 23.64 17.87
C SER A 429 -20.89 22.51 18.60
N LEU A 430 -20.57 22.71 19.88
CA LEU A 430 -19.84 21.74 20.70
C LEU A 430 -20.53 20.37 20.73
N ILE A 431 -21.87 20.36 20.87
CA ILE A 431 -22.67 19.12 20.89
C ILE A 431 -22.50 18.34 19.59
N ARG A 432 -22.58 18.99 18.42
CA ARG A 432 -22.39 18.33 17.13
C ARG A 432 -20.98 17.75 16.99
N LYS A 433 -19.96 18.46 17.49
CA LYS A 433 -18.57 17.97 17.51
C LYS A 433 -18.42 16.73 18.40
N LEU A 434 -18.99 16.74 19.60
CA LEU A 434 -18.94 15.61 20.53
C LEU A 434 -19.67 14.38 19.99
N VAL A 435 -20.87 14.55 19.43
CA VAL A 435 -21.62 13.44 18.80
C VAL A 435 -20.86 12.91 17.59
N SER A 436 -20.32 13.78 16.73
CA SER A 436 -19.51 13.37 15.57
C SER A 436 -18.25 12.60 15.98
N PHE A 437 -17.61 13.02 17.08
CA PHE A 437 -16.45 12.33 17.63
C PHE A 437 -16.82 10.95 18.19
N ALA A 438 -17.94 10.84 18.92
CA ALA A 438 -18.45 9.56 19.43
C ALA A 438 -18.80 8.59 18.30
N LEU A 439 -19.46 9.07 17.23
CA LEU A 439 -19.75 8.27 16.04
C LEU A 439 -18.47 7.81 15.34
N PHE A 440 -17.47 8.69 15.22
CA PHE A 440 -16.16 8.29 14.68
C PHE A 440 -15.47 7.25 15.56
N ALA A 441 -15.51 7.40 16.88
CA ALA A 441 -14.94 6.43 17.80
C ALA A 441 -15.62 5.05 17.69
N LEU A 442 -16.94 5.03 17.51
CA LEU A 442 -17.70 3.81 17.24
C LEU A 442 -17.23 3.11 15.95
N CYS A 443 -16.83 3.88 14.93
CA CYS A 443 -16.30 3.31 13.68
C CYS A 443 -14.96 2.57 13.86
N CYS A 444 -14.14 2.97 14.84
CA CYS A 444 -12.87 2.29 15.11
C CYS A 444 -13.06 0.91 15.73
N VAL A 445 -14.15 0.69 16.48
CA VAL A 445 -14.43 -0.56 17.21
C VAL A 445 -14.42 -1.80 16.31
N PRO A 446 -15.22 -1.90 15.22
CA PRO A 446 -15.23 -3.08 14.38
C PRO A 446 -13.89 -3.34 13.68
N ILE A 447 -13.12 -2.28 13.36
CA ILE A 447 -11.79 -2.42 12.76
C ILE A 447 -10.83 -3.05 13.75
N VAL A 448 -10.76 -2.52 14.97
CA VAL A 448 -9.91 -3.05 16.05
C VAL A 448 -10.34 -4.47 16.43
N TYR A 449 -11.64 -4.72 16.48
CA TYR A 449 -12.19 -6.03 16.81
C TYR A 449 -11.81 -7.09 15.77
N ALA A 450 -11.83 -6.77 14.47
CA ALA A 450 -11.39 -7.72 13.44
C ALA A 450 -9.91 -8.11 13.59
N TRP A 451 -9.03 -7.15 13.89
CA TRP A 451 -7.63 -7.45 14.19
C TRP A 451 -7.47 -8.20 15.52
N TRP A 452 -8.31 -7.92 16.51
CA TRP A 452 -8.31 -8.65 17.76
C TRP A 452 -8.68 -10.13 17.55
N LEU A 453 -9.71 -10.40 16.74
CA LEU A 453 -10.11 -11.75 16.36
C LEU A 453 -8.95 -12.50 15.72
N MET A 454 -8.27 -11.91 14.74
CA MET A 454 -7.14 -12.55 14.05
C MET A 454 -5.98 -12.96 14.97
N PHE A 455 -5.69 -12.16 16.01
CA PHE A 455 -4.48 -12.35 16.82
C PHE A 455 -4.72 -13.05 18.16
N TRP A 456 -5.92 -12.96 18.72
CA TRP A 456 -6.25 -13.53 20.04
C TRP A 456 -7.56 -14.30 20.07
N GLY A 457 -8.51 -14.00 19.19
CA GLY A 457 -9.84 -14.60 19.22
C GLY A 457 -9.95 -15.92 18.47
N TRP A 458 -9.17 -16.08 17.40
CA TRP A 458 -9.19 -17.23 16.48
C TRP A 458 -7.88 -18.00 16.50
#